data_AF-A0A7V5FGE3-F1
#
_entry.id   AF-A0A7V5FGE3-F1
#
_cell.length_a   1.000
_cell.length_b   1.000
_cell.length_c   1.000
_cell.angle_alpha   90.00
_cell.angle_beta   90.00
_cell.angle_gamma   90.00
#
_symmetry.space_group_name_H-M   'P 1'
#
loop_
_entity.id
_entity.type
_entity.pdbx_description
1 polymer ?
#
loop_
_entity_poly.entity_id
_entity_poly.type
_entity_poly.pdbx_seq_one_letter_code
_entity_poly.pdbx_strand_id
1 'polypeptide(L)'
;MPATARDFPVLHNPEYPLLTLKDVKQQNPLARLLWDAVDPAYDDTGESGYTYPLNPAFQPGILDVTHCTIAADSENLYVRLKFRNLVNPGWHPEYGFQLTYVALAIDQGDTAGSRHVGMNAQYEFSTPFKFQRIVYVGGGIRVVDDKGKILAEYRPSLSDVRNPIGNSAQHTISFSIPLRYFKDSLSSLGRWKFALLVGAQDDHGGAGIGEFRAVEEKPGEWVGGGKKLPSLPNVYDVIKE
;
A
#
# COMPACT_ATOMS: atom_id res chain seq x y z
N MET A 1 7.23 -31.69 32.36
CA MET A 1 6.94 -32.08 30.97
C MET A 1 7.28 -30.88 30.09
N PRO A 2 8.24 -30.97 29.16
CA PRO A 2 8.46 -29.88 28.20
C PRO A 2 7.22 -29.75 27.31
N ALA A 3 6.79 -28.52 27.01
CA ALA A 3 5.71 -28.29 26.05
C ALA A 3 6.05 -28.95 24.71
N THR A 4 5.13 -29.72 24.15
CA THR A 4 5.31 -30.32 22.83
C THR A 4 5.28 -29.20 21.78
N ALA A 5 6.04 -29.37 20.70
CA ALA A 5 6.33 -28.34 19.69
C ALA A 5 5.10 -27.76 18.94
N ARG A 6 3.86 -28.09 19.33
CA ARG A 6 2.61 -27.66 18.68
C ARG A 6 1.97 -26.40 19.29
N ASP A 7 2.49 -25.90 20.41
CA ASP A 7 1.89 -24.75 21.12
C ASP A 7 2.59 -23.40 20.83
N PHE A 8 3.42 -23.34 19.79
CA PHE A 8 4.05 -22.08 19.39
C PHE A 8 3.09 -21.25 18.53
N PRO A 9 2.78 -19.98 18.92
CA PRO A 9 1.95 -19.06 18.13
C PRO A 9 2.35 -18.95 16.65
N VAL A 10 3.64 -19.11 16.34
CA VAL A 10 4.19 -19.05 14.98
C VAL A 10 3.79 -20.21 14.07
N LEU A 11 3.19 -21.28 14.60
CA LEU A 11 2.72 -22.44 13.84
C LEU A 11 1.22 -22.38 13.53
N HIS A 12 0.50 -21.39 14.05
CA HIS A 12 -0.90 -21.21 13.72
C HIS A 12 -1.04 -20.44 12.41
N ASN A 13 -1.97 -20.89 11.58
CA ASN A 13 -2.42 -20.11 10.45
C ASN A 13 -2.92 -18.74 10.96
N PRO A 14 -2.72 -17.66 10.18
CA PRO A 14 -3.28 -16.37 10.55
C PRO A 14 -4.79 -16.48 10.76
N GLU A 15 -5.31 -15.72 11.71
CA GLU A 15 -6.75 -15.67 12.01
C GLU A 15 -7.58 -14.99 10.90
N TYR A 16 -6.91 -14.51 9.84
CA TYR A 16 -7.51 -13.86 8.69
C TYR A 16 -7.28 -14.66 7.40
N PRO A 17 -8.20 -14.58 6.43
CA PRO A 17 -8.04 -15.20 5.12
C PRO A 17 -6.76 -14.77 4.39
N LEU A 18 -6.07 -15.76 3.81
CA LEU A 18 -5.01 -15.52 2.84
C LEU A 18 -5.58 -15.55 1.42
N LEU A 19 -5.36 -14.48 0.68
CA LEU A 19 -5.69 -14.39 -0.74
C LEU A 19 -4.63 -15.14 -1.56
N THR A 20 -5.06 -15.68 -2.69
CA THR A 20 -4.18 -16.30 -3.68
C THR A 20 -3.78 -15.30 -4.76
N LEU A 21 -2.75 -15.64 -5.55
CA LEU A 21 -2.40 -14.87 -6.74
C LEU A 21 -3.61 -14.70 -7.68
N LYS A 22 -4.47 -15.72 -7.79
CA LYS A 22 -5.69 -15.64 -8.60
C LYS A 22 -6.63 -14.55 -8.09
N ASP A 23 -6.82 -14.43 -6.78
CA ASP A 23 -7.71 -13.41 -6.19
C ASP A 23 -7.21 -11.99 -6.47
N VAL A 24 -5.90 -11.78 -6.54
CA VAL A 24 -5.29 -10.45 -6.69
C VAL A 24 -4.86 -10.08 -8.11
N LYS A 25 -5.04 -10.99 -9.07
CA LYS A 25 -4.73 -10.76 -10.50
C LYS A 25 -5.97 -10.87 -11.38
N GLN A 26 -7.17 -10.70 -10.82
CA GLN A 26 -8.37 -10.54 -11.63
C GLN A 26 -8.27 -9.27 -12.47
N GLN A 27 -8.90 -9.27 -13.64
CA GLN A 27 -8.94 -8.12 -14.54
C GLN A 27 -10.35 -8.01 -15.13
N ASN A 28 -10.86 -6.79 -15.19
CA ASN A 28 -12.08 -6.49 -15.92
C ASN A 28 -11.97 -5.09 -16.55
N PRO A 29 -11.63 -4.99 -17.85
CA PRO A 29 -11.53 -3.71 -18.54
C PRO A 29 -12.86 -2.94 -18.63
N LEU A 30 -13.99 -3.61 -18.37
CA LEU A 30 -15.33 -3.03 -18.37
C LEU A 30 -15.82 -2.66 -16.96
N ALA A 31 -14.97 -2.82 -15.94
CA ALA A 31 -15.30 -2.42 -14.58
C ALA A 31 -15.64 -0.93 -14.52
N ARG A 32 -16.58 -0.57 -13.64
CA ARG A 32 -17.00 0.82 -13.44
C ARG A 32 -15.83 1.60 -12.85
N LEU A 33 -15.40 2.65 -13.54
CA LEU A 33 -14.42 3.60 -13.01
C LEU A 33 -14.99 4.31 -11.77
N LEU A 34 -14.22 4.29 -10.68
CA LEU A 34 -14.54 4.97 -9.42
C LEU A 34 -13.65 6.19 -9.22
N TRP A 35 -12.36 6.07 -9.54
CA TRP A 35 -11.40 7.16 -9.42
C TRP A 35 -10.34 7.09 -10.52
N ASP A 36 -10.00 8.24 -11.08
CA ASP A 36 -8.92 8.40 -12.05
C ASP A 36 -8.19 9.71 -11.75
N ALA A 37 -7.06 9.61 -11.06
CA ALA A 37 -6.31 10.76 -10.57
C ALA A 37 -4.93 10.83 -11.21
N VAL A 38 -4.68 11.91 -11.92
CA VAL A 38 -3.34 12.30 -12.37
C VAL A 38 -2.68 13.10 -11.27
N ASP A 39 -1.42 12.79 -11.01
CA ASP A 39 -0.62 13.44 -9.99
C ASP A 39 0.63 14.07 -10.60
N PRO A 40 1.08 15.25 -10.15
CA PRO A 40 2.26 15.91 -10.68
C PRO A 40 3.52 15.03 -10.55
N ALA A 41 4.42 15.10 -11.52
CA ALA A 41 5.73 14.50 -11.35
C ALA A 41 6.63 15.39 -10.48
N TYR A 42 7.57 14.77 -9.76
CA TYR A 42 8.62 15.38 -8.93
C TYR A 42 8.12 16.08 -7.65
N ASP A 43 7.01 15.65 -7.08
CA ASP A 43 6.47 16.14 -5.81
C ASP A 43 6.58 15.12 -4.65
N ASP A 44 7.34 14.05 -4.87
CA ASP A 44 7.75 13.01 -3.91
C ASP A 44 8.73 13.51 -2.83
N THR A 45 8.40 14.66 -2.24
CA THR A 45 9.22 15.46 -1.34
C THR A 45 8.55 15.69 0.01
N GLY A 46 7.43 15.02 0.29
CA GLY A 46 6.72 15.11 1.56
C GLY A 46 6.35 16.54 1.96
N GLU A 47 6.01 16.74 3.22
CA GLU A 47 5.50 18.04 3.69
C GLU A 47 6.59 19.11 3.89
N SER A 48 7.87 18.72 3.99
CA SER A 48 8.94 19.67 4.32
C SER A 48 10.20 19.59 3.45
N GLY A 49 10.11 18.99 2.26
CA GLY A 49 11.23 18.88 1.32
C GLY A 49 12.16 17.70 1.65
N TYR A 50 11.56 16.52 1.80
CA TYR A 50 12.23 15.27 2.10
C TYR A 50 13.20 14.88 1.00
N THR A 51 14.24 14.17 1.42
CA THR A 51 15.20 13.51 0.54
C THR A 51 15.14 12.01 0.78
N TYR A 52 15.34 11.24 -0.27
CA TYR A 52 15.40 9.79 -0.16
C TYR A 52 16.53 9.30 0.76
N PRO A 53 16.47 8.03 1.23
CA PRO A 53 17.63 7.37 1.82
C PRO A 53 18.83 7.40 0.87
N LEU A 54 20.04 7.42 1.44
CA LEU A 54 21.28 7.54 0.67
C LEU A 54 21.66 6.26 -0.09
N ASN A 55 21.06 5.11 0.25
CA ASN A 55 21.32 3.87 -0.46
C ASN A 55 20.90 3.98 -1.94
N PRO A 56 21.77 3.64 -2.90
CA PRO A 56 21.49 3.81 -4.33
C PRO A 56 20.34 2.95 -4.86
N ALA A 57 19.84 1.98 -4.09
CA ALA A 57 18.65 1.24 -4.44
C ALA A 57 17.38 2.12 -4.46
N PHE A 58 17.35 3.23 -3.71
CA PHE A 58 16.29 4.24 -3.78
C PHE A 58 16.51 5.18 -4.97
N GLN A 59 16.22 4.68 -6.17
CA GLN A 59 16.38 5.47 -7.39
C GLN A 59 15.34 6.60 -7.46
N PRO A 60 15.68 7.77 -8.02
CA PRO A 60 14.74 8.90 -8.16
C PRO A 60 13.40 8.49 -8.79
N GLY A 61 12.30 8.91 -8.18
CA GLY A 61 10.93 8.68 -8.65
C GLY A 61 10.31 7.36 -8.22
N ILE A 62 11.01 6.56 -7.41
CA ILE A 62 10.48 5.29 -6.86
C ILE A 62 9.27 5.51 -5.93
N LEU A 63 9.14 6.69 -5.34
CA LEU A 63 8.06 7.08 -4.42
C LEU A 63 7.10 8.12 -5.02
N ASP A 64 7.26 8.43 -6.30
CA ASP A 64 6.52 9.45 -7.07
C ASP A 64 5.45 8.74 -7.89
N VAL A 65 4.23 8.75 -7.38
CA VAL A 65 3.07 8.22 -8.10
C VAL A 65 2.58 9.31 -9.05
N THR A 66 2.30 8.96 -10.30
CA THR A 66 1.87 9.92 -11.33
C THR A 66 0.44 9.67 -11.80
N HIS A 67 -0.08 8.47 -11.50
CA HIS A 67 -1.44 8.10 -11.87
C HIS A 67 -1.97 7.00 -10.93
N CYS A 68 -3.18 7.21 -10.42
CA CYS A 68 -3.98 6.19 -9.75
C CYS A 68 -5.30 5.99 -10.50
N THR A 69 -5.61 4.74 -10.85
CA THR A 69 -6.92 4.35 -11.37
C THR A 69 -7.53 3.29 -10.47
N ILE A 70 -8.77 3.52 -10.04
CA ILE A 70 -9.57 2.58 -9.26
C ILE A 70 -10.88 2.33 -9.98
N ALA A 71 -11.19 1.06 -10.22
CA ALA A 71 -12.43 0.62 -10.81
C ALA A 71 -13.02 -0.55 -10.01
N ALA A 72 -14.30 -0.85 -10.17
CA ALA A 72 -14.92 -2.00 -9.53
C ALA A 72 -16.00 -2.65 -10.38
N ASP A 73 -16.21 -3.94 -10.16
CA ASP A 73 -17.38 -4.68 -10.63
C ASP A 73 -18.07 -5.38 -9.44
N SER A 74 -18.99 -6.32 -9.72
CA SER A 74 -19.74 -7.02 -8.67
C SER A 74 -18.88 -7.89 -7.77
N GLU A 75 -17.66 -8.23 -8.20
CA GLU A 75 -16.81 -9.20 -7.51
C GLU A 75 -15.54 -8.57 -6.96
N ASN A 76 -14.95 -7.58 -7.63
CA ASN A 76 -13.64 -7.06 -7.29
C ASN A 76 -13.52 -5.54 -7.39
N LEU A 77 -12.67 -4.99 -6.53
CA LEU A 77 -12.03 -3.69 -6.70
C LEU A 77 -10.72 -3.91 -7.47
N TYR A 78 -10.46 -3.08 -8.48
CA TYR A 78 -9.26 -3.08 -9.30
C TYR A 78 -8.48 -1.80 -9.06
N VAL A 79 -7.20 -1.92 -8.77
CA VAL A 79 -6.30 -0.79 -8.51
C VAL A 79 -5.12 -0.86 -9.45
N ARG A 80 -4.81 0.25 -10.11
CA ARG A 80 -3.61 0.43 -10.92
C ARG A 80 -2.92 1.72 -10.57
N LEU A 81 -1.66 1.62 -10.19
CA LEU A 81 -0.78 2.73 -9.86
C LEU A 81 0.32 2.80 -10.90
N LYS A 82 0.65 4.01 -11.34
CA LYS A 82 1.79 4.31 -12.22
C LYS A 82 2.72 5.25 -11.48
N PHE A 83 4.01 4.95 -11.49
CA PHE A 83 5.05 5.76 -10.87
C PHE A 83 5.96 6.39 -11.93
N ARG A 84 6.64 7.48 -11.57
CA ARG A 84 7.72 8.03 -12.40
C ARG A 84 8.83 6.99 -12.57
N ASN A 85 9.15 6.26 -11.51
CA ASN A 85 10.03 5.09 -11.52
C ASN A 85 9.47 4.00 -10.58
N LEU A 86 9.78 2.75 -10.84
CA LEU A 86 9.51 1.66 -9.91
C LEU A 86 10.63 0.65 -10.05
N VAL A 87 11.30 0.33 -8.95
CA VAL A 87 12.50 -0.51 -9.00
C VAL A 87 12.24 -1.89 -8.44
N ASN A 88 13.00 -2.85 -8.93
CA ASN A 88 13.11 -4.17 -8.35
C ASN A 88 14.61 -4.52 -8.27
N PRO A 89 15.24 -4.46 -7.09
CA PRO A 89 16.65 -4.81 -6.93
C PRO A 89 16.90 -6.32 -7.00
N GLY A 90 15.84 -7.15 -7.04
CA GLY A 90 15.92 -8.59 -7.24
C GLY A 90 16.01 -9.43 -5.96
N TRP A 91 15.80 -8.84 -4.78
CA TRP A 91 15.83 -9.59 -3.51
C TRP A 91 14.53 -10.39 -3.30
N HIS A 92 13.39 -9.82 -3.69
CA HIS A 92 12.07 -10.44 -3.68
C HIS A 92 11.41 -10.33 -5.06
N PRO A 93 11.87 -11.12 -6.05
CA PRO A 93 11.36 -11.05 -7.41
C PRO A 93 9.85 -11.32 -7.52
N GLU A 94 9.28 -12.07 -6.57
CA GLU A 94 7.85 -12.39 -6.49
C GLU A 94 6.95 -11.17 -6.24
N TYR A 95 7.50 -10.04 -5.80
CA TYR A 95 6.75 -8.80 -5.62
C TYR A 95 6.65 -8.02 -6.93
N GLY A 96 7.67 -8.13 -7.79
CA GLY A 96 7.83 -7.35 -9.02
C GLY A 96 8.34 -5.93 -8.82
N PHE A 97 8.48 -5.49 -7.56
CA PHE A 97 9.03 -4.22 -7.10
C PHE A 97 9.47 -4.35 -5.64
N GLN A 98 10.32 -3.44 -5.15
CA GLN A 98 10.66 -3.33 -3.73
C GLN A 98 10.92 -1.87 -3.36
N LEU A 99 11.02 -1.58 -2.06
CA LEU A 99 11.36 -0.27 -1.49
C LEU A 99 10.28 0.82 -1.62
N THR A 100 9.19 0.57 -2.35
CA THR A 100 7.97 1.40 -2.34
C THR A 100 6.94 0.79 -1.39
N TYR A 101 6.28 1.63 -0.59
CA TYR A 101 5.17 1.26 0.25
C TYR A 101 3.98 2.18 0.00
N VAL A 102 2.80 1.60 -0.07
CA VAL A 102 1.58 2.32 -0.42
C VAL A 102 0.50 2.06 0.61
N ALA A 103 -0.23 3.11 0.99
CA ALA A 103 -1.48 3.00 1.73
C ALA A 103 -2.61 3.64 0.92
N LEU A 104 -3.59 2.85 0.49
CA LEU A 104 -4.81 3.29 -0.15
C LEU A 104 -5.94 3.32 0.89
N ALA A 105 -6.30 4.52 1.35
CA ALA A 105 -7.41 4.76 2.25
C ALA A 105 -8.71 4.96 1.47
N ILE A 106 -9.78 4.31 1.93
CA ILE A 106 -11.08 4.29 1.26
C ILE A 106 -12.16 4.72 2.26
N ASP A 107 -12.67 5.93 2.06
CA ASP A 107 -13.88 6.44 2.72
C ASP A 107 -15.09 5.93 1.95
N GLN A 108 -15.88 5.07 2.58
CA GLN A 108 -17.09 4.44 2.06
C GLN A 108 -18.36 5.27 2.31
N GLY A 109 -18.23 6.49 2.86
CA GLY A 109 -19.34 7.41 3.13
C GLY A 109 -20.12 7.08 4.40
N ASP A 110 -19.52 6.34 5.34
CA ASP A 110 -20.08 6.07 6.67
C ASP A 110 -19.81 7.24 7.63
N THR A 111 -20.62 7.35 8.70
CA THR A 111 -20.42 8.35 9.75
C THR A 111 -19.27 8.01 10.71
N ALA A 112 -18.90 6.73 10.82
CA ALA A 112 -17.76 6.26 11.61
C ALA A 112 -16.61 5.85 10.68
N GLY A 113 -15.37 6.09 11.08
CA GLY A 113 -14.16 5.70 10.34
C GLY A 113 -12.91 6.20 11.06
N SER A 114 -11.73 5.85 10.55
CA SER A 114 -10.45 6.32 11.05
C SER A 114 -9.89 7.44 10.17
N ARG A 115 -9.08 8.31 10.76
CA ARG A 115 -8.24 9.27 10.04
C ARG A 115 -6.75 8.96 10.16
N HIS A 116 -6.39 8.12 11.14
CA HIS A 116 -5.01 7.79 11.43
C HIS A 116 -4.55 6.63 10.56
N VAL A 117 -3.51 6.86 9.77
CA VAL A 117 -2.86 5.83 8.94
C VAL A 117 -1.79 5.12 9.77
N GLY A 118 -1.90 3.80 9.85
CA GLY A 118 -0.98 2.95 10.59
C GLY A 118 0.33 2.67 9.83
N MET A 119 0.98 1.55 10.18
CA MET A 119 2.21 1.08 9.51
C MET A 119 3.31 2.15 9.49
N ASN A 120 3.49 2.85 10.61
CA ASN A 120 4.48 3.92 10.77
C ASN A 120 4.34 5.09 9.78
N ALA A 121 3.17 5.29 9.14
CA ALA A 121 2.96 6.44 8.25
C ALA A 121 3.06 7.79 8.97
N GLN A 122 2.73 7.83 10.27
CA GLN A 122 2.61 9.06 11.07
C GLN A 122 1.72 10.11 10.38
N TYR A 123 0.69 9.65 9.68
CA TYR A 123 -0.20 10.48 8.89
C TYR A 123 -1.60 10.48 9.49
N GLU A 124 -2.19 11.66 9.63
CA GLU A 124 -3.59 11.83 10.01
C GLU A 124 -4.33 12.67 8.97
N PHE A 125 -5.41 12.14 8.41
CA PHE A 125 -6.26 12.90 7.50
C PHE A 125 -6.97 14.04 8.24
N SER A 126 -7.07 15.19 7.57
CA SER A 126 -7.92 16.30 8.02
C SER A 126 -9.41 15.95 7.87
N THR A 127 -10.26 16.54 8.69
CA THR A 127 -11.71 16.48 8.46
C THR A 127 -12.08 17.07 7.09
N PRO A 128 -13.11 16.53 6.41
CA PRO A 128 -14.04 15.50 6.88
C PRO A 128 -13.65 14.05 6.53
N PHE A 129 -12.53 13.83 5.82
CA PHE A 129 -12.16 12.52 5.31
C PHE A 129 -11.92 11.51 6.44
N LYS A 130 -12.54 10.34 6.36
CA LYS A 130 -12.31 9.21 7.27
C LYS A 130 -12.54 7.89 6.56
N PHE A 131 -11.57 7.01 6.61
CA PHE A 131 -11.65 5.74 5.89
C PHE A 131 -12.29 4.65 6.76
N GLN A 132 -13.03 3.75 6.11
CA GLN A 132 -13.52 2.50 6.73
C GLN A 132 -12.65 1.31 6.34
N ARG A 133 -11.88 1.46 5.27
CA ARG A 133 -10.92 0.47 4.79
C ARG A 133 -9.62 1.14 4.40
N ILE A 134 -8.53 0.46 4.68
CA ILE A 134 -7.21 0.82 4.19
C ILE A 134 -6.52 -0.42 3.63
N VAL A 135 -5.92 -0.26 2.46
CA VAL A 135 -5.17 -1.29 1.76
C VAL A 135 -3.70 -0.90 1.79
N TYR A 136 -2.88 -1.70 2.46
CA TYR A 136 -1.44 -1.55 2.42
C TYR A 136 -0.84 -2.42 1.33
N VAL A 137 0.11 -1.88 0.58
CA VAL A 137 0.82 -2.58 -0.50
C VAL A 137 2.32 -2.39 -0.33
N GLY A 138 3.04 -3.50 -0.27
CA GLY A 138 4.48 -3.58 -0.13
C GLY A 138 4.93 -4.95 -0.61
N GLY A 139 5.48 -5.78 0.27
CA GLY A 139 5.79 -7.20 -0.03
C GLY A 139 4.54 -8.09 -0.08
N GLY A 140 3.42 -7.56 -0.57
CA GLY A 140 2.11 -8.18 -0.57
C GLY A 140 0.99 -7.13 -0.54
N ILE A 141 -0.22 -7.57 -0.21
CA ILE A 141 -1.40 -6.70 -0.05
C ILE A 141 -2.07 -7.03 1.27
N ARG A 142 -2.42 -6.04 2.08
CA ARG A 142 -3.14 -6.23 3.34
C ARG A 142 -4.34 -5.30 3.42
N VAL A 143 -5.53 -5.87 3.61
CA VAL A 143 -6.78 -5.13 3.79
C VAL A 143 -7.10 -5.04 5.28
N VAL A 144 -7.32 -3.83 5.77
CA VAL A 144 -7.54 -3.55 7.20
C VAL A 144 -8.78 -2.67 7.36
N ASP A 145 -9.55 -2.89 8.43
CA ASP A 145 -10.66 -2.01 8.79
C ASP A 145 -10.22 -0.76 9.57
N ASP A 146 -11.18 0.12 9.86
CA ASP A 146 -11.00 1.36 10.63
C ASP A 146 -10.56 1.15 12.09
N LYS A 147 -10.47 -0.10 12.56
CA LYS A 147 -10.07 -0.48 13.92
C LYS A 147 -8.73 -1.22 13.95
N GLY A 148 -8.07 -1.35 12.80
CA GLY A 148 -6.80 -2.06 12.69
C GLY A 148 -6.93 -3.58 12.56
N LYS A 149 -8.16 -4.13 12.40
CA LYS A 149 -8.34 -5.57 12.19
C LYS A 149 -7.97 -5.92 10.74
N ILE A 150 -7.06 -6.89 10.58
CA ILE A 150 -6.74 -7.45 9.27
C ILE A 150 -7.92 -8.30 8.79
N LEU A 151 -8.43 -7.95 7.60
CA LEU A 151 -9.58 -8.63 6.98
C LEU A 151 -9.14 -9.67 5.95
N ALA A 152 -8.03 -9.42 5.26
CA ALA A 152 -7.41 -10.32 4.31
C ALA A 152 -5.96 -9.91 4.04
N GLU A 153 -5.15 -10.87 3.63
CA GLU A 153 -3.79 -10.61 3.21
C GLU A 153 -3.39 -11.48 2.02
N TYR A 154 -2.72 -10.90 1.03
CA TYR A 154 -1.99 -11.62 0.00
C TYR A 154 -0.51 -11.58 0.33
N ARG A 155 0.12 -12.75 0.43
CA ARG A 155 1.56 -12.91 0.61
C ARG A 155 2.12 -13.57 -0.65
N PRO A 156 2.86 -12.83 -1.49
CA PRO A 156 3.49 -13.40 -2.66
C PRO A 156 4.39 -14.57 -2.29
N SER A 157 4.43 -15.56 -3.15
CA SER A 157 5.33 -16.70 -3.02
C SER A 157 6.22 -16.82 -4.26
N LEU A 158 7.28 -17.62 -4.19
CA LEU A 158 8.20 -17.78 -5.33
C LEU A 158 7.53 -18.31 -6.61
N SER A 159 6.34 -18.94 -6.53
CA SER A 159 5.59 -19.31 -7.74
C SER A 159 5.03 -18.10 -8.51
N ASP A 160 4.96 -16.95 -7.86
CA ASP A 160 4.28 -15.76 -8.38
C ASP A 160 5.22 -14.88 -9.23
N VAL A 161 6.53 -15.17 -9.23
CA VAL A 161 7.58 -14.46 -10.00
C VAL A 161 7.22 -14.28 -11.49
N ARG A 162 6.41 -15.17 -12.07
CA ARG A 162 5.99 -15.09 -13.47
C ARG A 162 4.86 -14.08 -13.72
N ASN A 163 4.13 -13.68 -12.68
CA ASN A 163 3.03 -12.73 -12.77
C ASN A 163 2.86 -11.93 -11.46
N PRO A 164 3.89 -11.21 -11.01
CA PRO A 164 3.83 -10.41 -9.78
C PRO A 164 2.81 -9.27 -9.88
N ILE A 165 2.49 -8.65 -8.75
CA ILE A 165 1.61 -7.46 -8.72
C ILE A 165 2.32 -6.20 -9.24
N GLY A 166 3.64 -6.09 -9.05
CA GLY A 166 4.47 -5.03 -9.61
C GLY A 166 5.05 -5.39 -10.97
N ASN A 167 5.27 -4.36 -11.79
CA ASN A 167 6.01 -4.43 -13.03
C ASN A 167 6.95 -3.23 -13.10
N SER A 168 8.20 -3.44 -12.70
CA SER A 168 9.24 -2.40 -12.75
C SER A 168 9.55 -1.93 -14.17
N ALA A 169 9.48 -2.78 -15.19
CA ALA A 169 9.70 -2.35 -16.58
C ALA A 169 8.62 -1.37 -17.07
N GLN A 170 7.41 -1.48 -16.52
CA GLN A 170 6.30 -0.58 -16.83
C GLN A 170 6.05 0.48 -15.74
N HIS A 171 6.87 0.55 -14.69
CA HIS A 171 6.66 1.40 -13.51
C HIS A 171 5.24 1.32 -12.91
N THR A 172 4.65 0.14 -12.85
CA THR A 172 3.26 -0.02 -12.39
C THR A 172 3.10 -1.05 -11.28
N ILE A 173 2.19 -0.78 -10.36
CA ILE A 173 1.62 -1.78 -9.44
C ILE A 173 0.16 -1.99 -9.84
N SER A 174 -0.29 -3.23 -10.01
CA SER A 174 -1.66 -3.53 -10.42
C SER A 174 -2.19 -4.80 -9.79
N PHE A 175 -3.34 -4.69 -9.12
CA PHE A 175 -3.96 -5.79 -8.39
C PHE A 175 -5.48 -5.65 -8.29
N SER A 176 -6.13 -6.74 -7.93
CA SER A 176 -7.54 -6.80 -7.55
C SER A 176 -7.71 -7.16 -6.08
N ILE A 177 -8.85 -6.80 -5.49
CA ILE A 177 -9.28 -7.24 -4.16
C ILE A 177 -10.74 -7.65 -4.24
N PRO A 178 -11.13 -8.83 -3.74
CA PRO A 178 -12.53 -9.22 -3.69
C PRO A 178 -13.37 -8.21 -2.91
N LEU A 179 -14.47 -7.75 -3.51
CA LEU A 179 -15.30 -6.67 -3.00
C LEU A 179 -15.95 -7.02 -1.64
N ARG A 180 -16.06 -8.32 -1.32
CA ARG A 180 -16.52 -8.84 -0.02
C ARG A 180 -15.74 -8.33 1.19
N TYR A 181 -14.52 -7.83 1.00
CA TYR A 181 -13.72 -7.25 2.10
C TYR A 181 -14.07 -5.79 2.39
N PHE A 182 -14.95 -5.17 1.62
CA PHE A 182 -15.45 -3.82 1.81
C PHE A 182 -16.90 -3.86 2.31
N LYS A 183 -17.35 -2.84 3.04
CA LYS A 183 -18.67 -2.85 3.72
C LYS A 183 -19.89 -2.79 2.79
N ASP A 184 -19.71 -2.69 1.48
CA ASP A 184 -20.73 -2.15 0.58
C ASP A 184 -21.00 -3.01 -0.66
N SER A 185 -22.25 -2.93 -1.11
CA SER A 185 -22.67 -3.43 -2.42
C SER A 185 -22.33 -2.42 -3.52
N LEU A 186 -22.33 -2.85 -4.78
CA LEU A 186 -22.09 -2.01 -5.96
C LEU A 186 -22.85 -0.67 -5.98
N SER A 187 -24.04 -0.61 -5.37
CA SER A 187 -24.90 0.58 -5.35
C SER A 187 -24.35 1.72 -4.48
N SER A 188 -23.53 1.43 -3.47
CA SER A 188 -22.94 2.46 -2.59
C SER A 188 -21.58 2.98 -3.05
N LEU A 189 -20.97 2.37 -4.08
CA LEU A 189 -19.66 2.77 -4.62
C LEU A 189 -19.61 4.22 -5.11
N GLY A 190 -20.74 4.80 -5.51
CA GLY A 190 -20.79 6.21 -5.95
C GLY A 190 -20.55 7.24 -4.84
N ARG A 191 -20.44 6.81 -3.58
CA ARG A 191 -20.13 7.67 -2.43
C ARG A 191 -18.70 7.50 -1.93
N TRP A 192 -17.94 6.56 -2.51
CA TRP A 192 -16.61 6.29 -2.04
C TRP A 192 -15.66 7.42 -2.41
N LYS A 193 -14.74 7.73 -1.51
CA LYS A 193 -13.62 8.64 -1.75
C LYS A 193 -12.31 7.95 -1.45
N PHE A 194 -11.29 8.35 -2.18
CA PHE A 194 -9.99 7.69 -2.13
C PHE A 194 -8.88 8.66 -1.75
N ALA A 195 -7.91 8.13 -1.03
CA ALA A 195 -6.64 8.78 -0.81
C ALA A 195 -5.52 7.75 -0.88
N LEU A 196 -4.44 8.10 -1.56
CA LEU A 196 -3.25 7.28 -1.73
C LEU A 196 -2.08 7.96 -1.05
N LEU A 197 -1.32 7.22 -0.26
CA LEU A 197 -0.09 7.69 0.36
C LEU A 197 1.04 6.77 -0.10
N VAL A 198 2.16 7.35 -0.48
CA VAL A 198 3.34 6.63 -0.94
C VAL A 198 4.56 7.04 -0.12
N GLY A 199 5.37 6.06 0.25
CA GLY A 199 6.64 6.29 0.93
C GLY A 199 7.58 5.11 0.77
N ALA A 200 8.77 5.23 1.35
CA ALA A 200 9.74 4.15 1.30
C ALA A 200 9.29 2.97 2.16
N GLN A 201 9.57 1.74 1.73
CA GLN A 201 9.26 0.53 2.50
C GLN A 201 10.39 0.19 3.47
N ASP A 202 10.01 -0.20 4.68
CA ASP A 202 10.85 -0.97 5.60
C ASP A 202 10.22 -2.33 5.90
N ASP A 203 10.93 -3.39 5.54
CA ASP A 203 10.58 -4.78 5.85
C ASP A 203 11.47 -5.37 6.96
N HIS A 204 12.31 -4.53 7.59
CA HIS A 204 13.27 -4.89 8.64
C HIS A 204 14.26 -5.98 8.22
N GLY A 205 14.56 -6.07 6.91
CA GLY A 205 15.48 -7.06 6.35
C GLY A 205 14.88 -8.46 6.22
N GLY A 206 13.55 -8.59 6.37
CA GLY A 206 12.80 -9.83 6.20
C GLY A 206 11.86 -9.80 5.00
N ALA A 207 11.17 -10.92 4.78
CA ALA A 207 10.06 -10.99 3.83
C ALA A 207 8.74 -10.60 4.53
N GLY A 208 7.96 -9.70 3.95
CA GLY A 208 6.65 -9.34 4.50
C GLY A 208 6.05 -8.08 3.92
N ILE A 209 4.86 -7.73 4.39
CA ILE A 209 4.16 -6.52 3.92
C ILE A 209 5.03 -5.28 4.10
N GLY A 210 5.82 -5.18 5.18
CA GLY A 210 6.61 -4.02 5.55
C GLY A 210 5.74 -2.86 6.05
N GLU A 211 6.37 -1.72 6.31
CA GLU A 211 5.74 -0.49 6.78
C GLU A 211 6.40 0.75 6.15
N PHE A 212 5.89 1.95 6.43
CA PHE A 212 6.53 3.19 6.02
C PHE A 212 7.87 3.35 6.75
N ARG A 213 8.96 3.40 5.98
CA ARG A 213 10.31 3.66 6.45
C ARG A 213 10.40 5.08 7.03
N ALA A 214 11.12 5.21 8.12
CA ALA A 214 11.28 6.48 8.80
C ALA A 214 11.95 7.54 7.90
N VAL A 215 11.53 8.79 8.10
CA VAL A 215 12.19 10.00 7.61
C VAL A 215 12.63 10.80 8.82
N GLU A 216 13.90 11.17 8.85
CA GLU A 216 14.54 11.91 9.93
C GLU A 216 14.98 13.29 9.45
N GLU A 217 15.50 14.12 10.36
CA GLU A 217 16.03 15.44 10.00
C GLU A 217 17.16 15.31 8.97
N LYS A 218 18.06 14.34 9.15
CA LYS A 218 19.19 14.06 8.27
C LYS A 218 19.03 12.67 7.63
N PRO A 219 19.29 12.52 6.32
CA PRO A 219 19.20 11.23 5.67
C PRO A 219 20.29 10.29 6.16
N GLY A 220 19.93 9.01 6.29
CA GLY A 220 20.85 7.90 6.51
C GLY A 220 20.91 6.98 5.30
N GLU A 221 21.69 5.90 5.38
CA GLU A 221 21.75 4.91 4.30
C GLU A 221 20.36 4.35 3.96
N TRP A 222 19.59 3.98 4.99
CA TRP A 222 18.27 3.37 4.87
C TRP A 222 17.18 4.22 5.52
N VAL A 223 17.39 5.53 5.66
CA VAL A 223 16.44 6.43 6.34
C VAL A 223 16.35 7.73 5.54
N GLY A 224 15.12 8.20 5.32
CA GLY A 224 14.87 9.46 4.63
C GLY A 224 15.40 10.67 5.40
N GLY A 225 15.60 11.79 4.72
CA GLY A 225 16.03 13.06 5.32
C GLY A 225 15.00 14.17 5.15
N GLY A 226 15.21 15.30 5.85
CA GLY A 226 14.42 16.52 5.67
C GLY A 226 13.17 16.64 6.55
N LYS A 227 12.94 15.71 7.50
CA LYS A 227 11.85 15.81 8.47
C LYS A 227 12.16 16.89 9.52
N LYS A 228 11.50 18.05 9.39
CA LYS A 228 11.76 19.22 10.25
C LYS A 228 11.13 19.12 11.65
N LEU A 229 10.07 18.33 11.81
CA LEU A 229 9.40 18.09 13.09
C LEU A 229 9.08 16.60 13.23
N PRO A 230 9.25 15.99 14.41
CA PRO A 230 8.92 14.57 14.63
C PRO A 230 7.47 14.20 14.34
N SER A 231 6.54 15.16 14.35
CA SER A 231 5.12 14.95 14.07
C SER A 231 4.77 14.88 12.59
N LEU A 232 5.69 15.25 11.68
CA LEU A 232 5.45 15.16 10.25
C LEU A 232 5.43 13.69 9.79
N PRO A 233 4.72 13.36 8.70
CA PRO A 233 4.55 11.99 8.27
C PRO A 233 5.84 11.36 7.71
N ASN A 234 5.87 10.03 7.62
CA ASN A 234 6.89 9.26 6.88
C ASN A 234 6.47 9.02 5.42
N VAL A 235 5.69 9.95 4.86
CA VAL A 235 5.04 9.85 3.56
C VAL A 235 5.65 10.90 2.64
N TYR A 236 6.01 10.48 1.44
CA TYR A 236 6.69 11.31 0.45
C TYR A 236 5.70 11.93 -0.53
N ASP A 237 4.58 11.26 -0.77
CA ASP A 237 3.63 11.65 -1.80
C ASP A 237 2.20 11.25 -1.37
N VAL A 238 1.23 12.12 -1.67
CA VAL A 238 -0.17 11.98 -1.28
C VAL A 238 -1.12 12.47 -2.37
N ILE A 239 -1.89 11.56 -2.94
CA ILE A 239 -3.00 11.85 -3.86
C ILE A 239 -4.33 11.73 -3.11
N LYS A 240 -5.24 12.69 -3.28
CA LYS A 240 -6.59 12.66 -2.67
C LYS A 240 -7.65 13.12 -3.66
N GLU A 241 -8.86 12.57 -3.53
CA GLU A 241 -10.08 13.06 -4.20
C GLU A 241 -10.69 14.29 -3.53
#